data_AF-A0A0L1KIF8-F1
#
_entry.id   AF-A0A0L1KIF8-F1
#
_cell.length_a   1.000
_cell.length_b   1.000
_cell.length_c   1.000
_cell.angle_alpha   90.00
_cell.angle_beta   90.00
_cell.angle_gamma   90.00
#
_symmetry.space_group_name_H-M   'P 1'
#
loop_
_entity.id
_entity.type
_entity.pdbx_description
1 polymer ?
#
loop_
_entity_poly.entity_id
_entity_poly.type
_entity_poly.pdbx_seq_one_letter_code
_entity_poly.pdbx_strand_id
1 'polypeptide(L)'
;MRLLRNPNTDPLDVCEWHGVQCTVKGLICSIRWRIASKEHGDLHWIPSTTRNVDFLNTRLHREALCTRKLPRALRFCALVRCGLHGNVDLRTLPMNLQRLDLSFNAFTGAIHLTALPLNMQRINFRNNKITKVVVCNNRLPPGLTGAYFHQTKRKARFRCLDADMIDHRVKKDIFRPEDDAADWGLEEPRVESYGYLTSEDSCRCQ
;
A
#
# COMPACT_ATOMS: atom_id res chain seq x y z
N MET A 1 21.27 3.10 -10.59
CA MET A 1 19.95 2.67 -10.09
C MET A 1 19.99 1.15 -9.88
N ARG A 2 20.46 0.69 -8.71
CA ARG A 2 20.37 -0.72 -8.33
C ARG A 2 19.01 -0.91 -7.69
N LEU A 3 18.05 -1.35 -8.51
CA LEU A 3 16.90 -2.09 -8.00
C LEU A 3 17.45 -3.28 -7.20
N LEU A 4 16.68 -3.83 -6.27
CA LEU A 4 17.05 -5.04 -5.52
C LEU A 4 17.15 -6.21 -6.51
N ARG A 5 18.25 -6.25 -7.26
CA ARG A 5 18.56 -7.26 -8.26
C ARG A 5 19.15 -8.43 -7.52
N ASN A 6 18.82 -9.64 -7.96
CA ASN A 6 19.67 -10.76 -7.64
C ASN A 6 21.03 -10.51 -8.35
N PRO A 7 22.16 -10.43 -7.60
CA PRO A 7 23.46 -10.14 -8.20
C PRO A 7 23.94 -11.24 -9.17
N ASN A 8 23.27 -12.39 -9.20
CA ASN A 8 23.64 -13.57 -10.00
C ASN A 8 22.76 -13.78 -11.24
N THR A 9 21.75 -12.94 -11.48
CA THR A 9 20.82 -13.10 -12.62
C THR A 9 21.04 -12.01 -13.66
N ASP A 10 20.97 -12.38 -14.94
CA ASP A 10 20.98 -11.43 -16.04
C ASP A 10 19.88 -10.36 -15.82
N PRO A 11 20.15 -9.04 -16.00
CA PRO A 11 19.12 -8.00 -15.94
C PRO A 11 17.90 -8.24 -16.84
N LEU A 12 17.96 -9.20 -17.76
CA LEU A 12 16.86 -9.62 -18.63
C LEU A 12 15.82 -10.53 -17.94
N ASP A 13 16.14 -11.20 -16.83
CA ASP A 13 15.17 -12.07 -16.12
C ASP A 13 14.66 -11.44 -14.81
N VAL A 14 13.83 -10.41 -14.96
CA VAL A 14 13.22 -9.69 -13.82
C VAL A 14 12.30 -10.58 -12.99
N CYS A 15 11.81 -11.68 -13.56
CA CYS A 15 10.91 -12.60 -12.86
C CYS A 15 11.64 -13.51 -11.86
N GLU A 16 12.95 -13.71 -12.03
CA GLU A 16 13.80 -14.42 -11.06
C GLU A 16 14.25 -13.53 -9.88
N TRP A 17 13.92 -12.24 -9.89
CA TRP A 17 14.32 -11.35 -8.81
C TRP A 17 13.60 -11.70 -7.52
N HIS A 18 14.35 -11.69 -6.42
CA HIS A 18 13.80 -11.99 -5.12
C HIS A 18 12.60 -11.06 -4.79
N GLY A 19 11.47 -11.66 -4.47
CA GLY A 19 10.25 -10.95 -4.12
C GLY A 19 9.44 -10.42 -5.32
N VAL A 20 9.85 -10.68 -6.56
CA VAL A 20 9.06 -10.37 -7.76
C VAL A 20 8.23 -11.59 -8.15
N GLN A 21 6.97 -11.39 -8.54
CA GLN A 21 6.15 -12.42 -9.17
C GLN A 21 5.64 -11.92 -10.50
N CYS A 22 5.61 -12.84 -11.46
CA CYS A 22 5.15 -12.59 -12.81
C CYS A 22 3.90 -13.41 -13.15
N THR A 23 3.14 -12.91 -14.12
CA THR A 23 2.11 -13.68 -14.81
C THR A 23 2.76 -14.71 -15.74
N VAL A 24 1.96 -15.64 -16.28
CA VAL A 24 2.41 -16.61 -17.30
C VAL A 24 2.99 -15.95 -18.57
N LYS A 25 2.66 -14.68 -18.81
CA LYS A 25 3.18 -13.86 -19.93
C LYS A 25 4.48 -13.13 -19.59
N GLY A 26 5.09 -13.38 -18.42
CA GLY A 26 6.33 -12.71 -17.98
C GLY A 26 6.13 -11.27 -17.48
N LEU A 27 4.90 -10.83 -17.25
CA LEU A 27 4.62 -9.47 -16.77
C LEU A 27 4.61 -9.43 -15.24
N ILE A 28 5.32 -8.46 -14.65
CA ILE A 28 5.33 -8.25 -13.18
C ILE A 28 3.92 -7.93 -12.69
N CYS A 29 3.44 -8.71 -11.73
CA CYS A 29 2.15 -8.52 -11.10
C CYS A 29 2.25 -8.29 -9.59
N SER A 30 3.36 -8.68 -8.95
CA SER A 30 3.59 -8.49 -7.52
C SER A 30 5.05 -8.20 -7.23
N ILE A 31 5.32 -7.27 -6.31
CA ILE A 31 6.66 -6.99 -5.79
C ILE A 31 6.58 -6.91 -4.27
N ARG A 32 7.35 -7.75 -3.57
CA ARG A 32 7.39 -7.85 -2.11
C ARG A 32 8.83 -7.81 -1.61
N TRP A 33 9.19 -6.70 -0.95
CA TRP A 33 10.52 -6.49 -0.39
C TRP A 33 10.40 -6.08 1.09
N ARG A 34 10.60 -7.04 1.99
CA ARG A 34 10.44 -6.84 3.45
C ARG A 34 11.75 -6.69 4.22
N ILE A 35 12.88 -6.60 3.52
CA ILE A 35 14.22 -6.60 4.12
C ILE A 35 14.80 -5.18 4.13
N ALA A 36 15.59 -4.87 5.18
CA ALA A 36 16.36 -3.64 5.28
C ALA A 36 17.46 -3.59 4.21
N SER A 37 17.12 -3.17 3.00
CA SER A 37 18.14 -2.88 1.98
C SER A 37 18.74 -1.50 2.20
N LYS A 38 20.07 -1.40 2.05
CA LYS A 38 20.78 -0.11 1.92
C LYS A 38 20.53 0.53 0.55
N GLU A 39 20.00 -0.23 -0.40
CA GLU A 39 19.70 0.24 -1.74
C GLU A 39 18.38 1.02 -1.76
N HIS A 40 18.32 1.99 -2.67
CA HIS A 40 17.19 2.89 -2.77
C HIS A 40 16.22 2.37 -3.82
N GLY A 41 14.97 2.12 -3.43
CA GLY A 41 13.89 1.90 -4.39
C GLY A 41 13.37 3.24 -4.92
N ASP A 42 13.00 3.27 -6.20
CA ASP A 42 12.12 4.29 -6.76
C ASP A 42 10.73 3.66 -6.96
N LEU A 43 9.64 4.42 -6.95
CA LEU A 43 8.32 3.89 -7.32
C LEU A 43 8.03 4.06 -8.81
N HIS A 44 8.77 4.92 -9.52
CA HIS A 44 8.51 5.28 -10.91
C HIS A 44 8.80 4.19 -11.93
N TRP A 45 9.65 3.22 -11.59
CA TRP A 45 9.96 2.08 -12.46
C TRP A 45 8.97 0.93 -12.31
N ILE A 46 8.10 0.95 -11.29
CA ILE A 46 7.17 -0.17 -11.04
C ILE A 46 6.22 -0.27 -12.26
N PRO A 47 6.17 -1.42 -12.95
CA PRO A 47 5.35 -1.56 -14.13
C PRO A 47 3.87 -1.30 -13.87
N SER A 48 3.18 -0.74 -14.86
CA SER A 48 1.75 -0.43 -14.79
C SER A 48 0.87 -1.66 -14.51
N THR A 49 1.36 -2.86 -14.83
CA THR A 49 0.73 -4.17 -14.61
C THR A 49 0.78 -4.64 -13.17
N THR A 50 1.62 -4.04 -12.33
CA THR A 50 1.80 -4.46 -10.94
C THR A 50 0.52 -4.22 -10.14
N ARG A 51 -0.02 -5.30 -9.56
CA ARG A 51 -1.24 -5.31 -8.75
C ARG A 51 -0.93 -5.20 -7.26
N ASN A 52 0.21 -5.74 -6.85
CA ASN A 52 0.59 -5.86 -5.44
C ASN A 52 1.98 -5.26 -5.24
N VAL A 53 2.10 -4.28 -4.34
CA VAL A 53 3.37 -3.73 -3.89
C VAL A 53 3.41 -3.83 -2.37
N ASP A 54 4.46 -4.44 -1.84
CA ASP A 54 4.67 -4.59 -0.40
C ASP A 54 6.12 -4.37 -0.04
N PHE A 55 6.42 -3.12 0.31
CA PHE A 55 7.72 -2.71 0.79
C PHE A 55 7.63 -2.48 2.28
N LEU A 56 8.39 -3.26 3.04
CA LEU A 56 8.58 -3.08 4.47
C LEU A 56 10.05 -2.79 4.73
N ASN A 57 10.31 -1.70 5.43
CA ASN A 57 11.66 -1.30 5.84
C ASN A 57 12.63 -1.10 4.66
N THR A 58 12.09 -0.77 3.48
CA THR A 58 12.87 -0.48 2.26
C THR A 58 12.99 1.03 2.08
N ARG A 59 14.21 1.57 2.09
CA ARG A 59 14.41 3.02 1.92
C ARG A 59 14.07 3.41 0.47
N LEU A 60 13.00 4.17 0.30
CA LEU A 60 12.71 4.78 -0.99
C LEU A 60 13.46 6.11 -1.11
N HIS A 61 13.78 6.53 -2.34
CA HIS A 61 14.43 7.82 -2.58
C HIS A 61 13.64 8.97 -1.92
N ARG A 62 14.33 10.07 -1.58
CA ARG A 62 13.84 11.20 -0.77
C ARG A 62 12.78 12.07 -1.48
N GLU A 63 11.77 11.47 -2.08
CA GLU A 63 10.69 12.19 -2.72
C GLU A 63 9.38 12.04 -1.94
N ALA A 64 8.52 13.04 -2.08
CA ALA A 64 7.14 12.93 -1.63
C ALA A 64 6.40 11.89 -2.49
N LEU A 65 5.51 11.11 -1.87
CA LEU A 65 4.73 10.11 -2.60
C LEU A 65 3.81 10.77 -3.63
N CYS A 66 4.12 10.60 -4.92
CA CYS A 66 3.25 11.03 -6.00
C CYS A 66 2.23 9.94 -6.34
N THR A 67 1.05 9.98 -5.71
CA THR A 67 0.00 8.96 -5.91
C THR A 67 -0.50 8.85 -7.36
N ARG A 68 -0.35 9.90 -8.19
CA ARG A 68 -0.61 9.87 -9.64
C ARG A 68 0.30 8.92 -10.42
N LYS A 69 1.53 8.70 -9.94
CA LYS A 69 2.53 7.87 -10.61
C LYS A 69 2.50 6.40 -10.15
N LEU A 70 1.62 6.05 -9.21
CA LEU A 70 1.41 4.66 -8.82
C LEU A 70 0.81 3.83 -9.98
N PRO A 71 1.16 2.54 -10.12
CA PRO A 71 0.56 1.67 -11.14
C PRO A 71 -0.97 1.66 -11.06
N ARG A 72 -1.64 1.81 -12.20
CA ARG A 72 -3.11 1.89 -12.23
C ARG A 72 -3.79 0.54 -11.98
N ALA A 73 -3.07 -0.57 -12.14
CA ALA A 73 -3.55 -1.91 -11.81
C ALA A 73 -3.46 -2.25 -10.31
N LEU A 74 -2.89 -1.38 -9.47
CA LEU A 74 -2.71 -1.66 -8.05
C LEU A 74 -4.03 -1.96 -7.35
N ARG A 75 -4.01 -3.06 -6.59
CA ARG A 75 -5.05 -3.50 -5.66
C ARG A 75 -4.57 -3.42 -4.22
N PHE A 76 -3.30 -3.75 -3.98
CA PHE A 76 -2.69 -3.74 -2.66
C PHE A 76 -1.38 -2.96 -2.70
N CYS A 77 -1.23 -1.97 -1.83
CA CYS A 77 -0.01 -1.18 -1.71
C CYS A 77 0.34 -0.99 -0.23
N ALA A 78 1.42 -1.60 0.20
CA ALA A 78 2.04 -1.39 1.50
C ALA A 78 3.43 -0.78 1.29
N LEU A 79 3.66 0.41 1.84
CA LEU A 79 4.94 1.11 1.84
C LEU A 79 5.26 1.48 3.29
N VAL A 80 5.55 0.48 4.11
CA VAL A 80 5.67 0.60 5.56
C VAL A 80 7.13 0.86 5.94
N ARG A 81 7.38 1.90 6.74
CA ARG A 81 8.74 2.25 7.18
C ARG A 81 9.70 2.47 5.99
N CYS A 82 9.22 3.16 4.96
CA CYS A 82 9.99 3.43 3.74
C CYS A 82 10.73 4.79 3.74
N GLY A 83 10.59 5.58 4.81
CA GLY A 83 11.19 6.91 4.91
C GLY A 83 10.48 7.97 4.05
N LEU A 84 9.26 7.68 3.59
CA LEU A 84 8.45 8.60 2.80
C LEU A 84 7.98 9.78 3.65
N HIS A 85 7.80 10.94 3.03
CA HIS A 85 7.41 12.17 3.70
C HIS A 85 6.58 13.07 2.78
N GLY A 86 6.22 14.26 3.27
CA GLY A 86 5.37 15.21 2.56
C GLY A 86 3.88 14.92 2.76
N ASN A 87 3.05 15.51 1.90
CA ASN A 87 1.59 15.33 1.93
C ASN A 87 1.17 14.23 0.94
N VAL A 88 0.04 13.57 1.19
CA VAL A 88 -0.52 12.51 0.35
C VAL A 88 -1.88 12.96 -0.19
N ASP A 89 -1.98 13.09 -1.52
CA ASP A 89 -3.26 13.33 -2.19
C ASP A 89 -3.96 12.00 -2.48
N LEU A 90 -5.02 11.71 -1.72
CA LEU A 90 -5.81 10.49 -1.87
C LEU A 90 -6.73 10.51 -3.09
N ARG A 91 -7.02 11.69 -3.66
CA ARG A 91 -7.93 11.84 -4.82
C ARG A 91 -7.34 11.24 -6.10
N THR A 92 -6.02 11.06 -6.14
CA THR A 92 -5.29 10.57 -7.32
C THR A 92 -4.82 9.12 -7.19
N LEU A 93 -5.33 8.40 -6.20
CA LEU A 93 -5.08 6.96 -6.05
C LEU A 93 -5.62 6.16 -7.26
N PRO A 94 -5.03 5.00 -7.57
CA PRO A 94 -5.60 4.05 -8.52
C PRO A 94 -7.02 3.62 -8.13
N MET A 95 -7.94 3.57 -9.09
CA MET A 95 -9.36 3.25 -8.85
C MET A 95 -9.59 1.79 -8.40
N ASN A 96 -8.66 0.89 -8.72
CA ASN A 96 -8.71 -0.52 -8.33
C ASN A 96 -8.13 -0.77 -6.93
N LEU A 97 -7.60 0.27 -6.26
CA LEU A 97 -6.90 0.10 -4.99
C LEU A 97 -7.87 -0.26 -3.87
N GLN A 98 -7.61 -1.38 -3.22
CA GLN A 98 -8.42 -1.96 -2.15
C GLN A 98 -7.78 -1.71 -0.78
N ARG A 99 -6.45 -1.80 -0.68
CA ARG A 99 -5.73 -1.58 0.59
C ARG A 99 -4.51 -0.70 0.37
N LEU A 100 -4.36 0.28 1.25
CA LEU A 100 -3.23 1.19 1.27
C LEU A 100 -2.65 1.26 2.69
N ASP A 101 -1.44 0.75 2.89
CA ASP A 101 -0.68 0.90 4.12
C ASP A 101 0.52 1.81 3.92
N LEU A 102 0.48 2.98 4.56
CA LEU A 102 1.52 4.00 4.56
C LEU A 102 2.05 4.24 5.98
N SER A 103 1.85 3.29 6.89
CA SER A 103 2.20 3.42 8.29
C SER A 103 3.72 3.49 8.53
N PHE A 104 4.09 4.06 9.67
CA PHE A 104 5.49 4.21 10.10
C PHE A 104 6.37 5.00 9.13
N ASN A 105 5.81 6.01 8.45
CA ASN A 105 6.56 6.96 7.63
C ASN A 105 6.63 8.34 8.31
N ALA A 106 6.98 9.37 7.55
CA ALA A 106 7.04 10.76 7.99
C ALA A 106 6.08 11.66 7.21
N PHE A 107 4.94 11.13 6.74
CA PHE A 107 3.91 11.94 6.08
C PHE A 107 3.36 13.01 7.03
N THR A 108 3.15 14.21 6.51
CA THR A 108 2.70 15.39 7.25
C THR A 108 1.45 15.99 6.62
N GLY A 109 0.90 17.02 7.26
CA GLY A 109 -0.21 17.79 6.70
C GLY A 109 -1.58 17.13 6.91
N ALA A 110 -2.50 17.40 5.99
CA ALA A 110 -3.90 17.03 6.12
C ALA A 110 -4.29 15.91 5.17
N ILE A 111 -4.89 14.84 5.70
CA ILE A 111 -5.46 13.75 4.91
C ILE A 111 -6.96 13.99 4.72
N HIS A 112 -7.42 13.88 3.48
CA HIS A 112 -8.82 14.11 3.11
C HIS A 112 -9.47 12.78 2.67
N LEU A 113 -10.38 12.25 3.49
CA LEU A 113 -11.22 11.10 3.19
C LEU A 113 -12.52 11.55 2.52
N THR A 114 -12.40 12.28 1.42
CA THR A 114 -13.53 12.91 0.71
C THR A 114 -13.77 12.34 -0.68
N ALA A 115 -12.79 11.61 -1.24
CA ALA A 115 -12.88 10.97 -2.55
C ALA A 115 -11.91 9.78 -2.60
N LEU A 116 -12.23 8.71 -1.86
CA LEU A 116 -11.51 7.45 -1.92
C LEU A 116 -12.01 6.62 -3.13
N PRO A 117 -11.18 5.73 -3.70
CA PRO A 117 -11.63 4.72 -4.65
C PRO A 117 -12.80 3.91 -4.10
N LEU A 118 -13.79 3.57 -4.95
CA LEU A 118 -14.99 2.83 -4.54
C LEU A 118 -14.67 1.45 -3.93
N ASN A 119 -13.59 0.83 -4.40
CA ASN A 119 -13.14 -0.49 -3.95
C ASN A 119 -12.28 -0.44 -2.68
N MET A 120 -12.04 0.74 -2.09
CA MET A 120 -11.17 0.89 -0.94
C MET A 120 -11.78 0.22 0.30
N GLN A 121 -11.04 -0.71 0.88
CA GLN A 121 -11.42 -1.49 2.05
C GLN A 121 -10.67 -1.06 3.30
N ARG A 122 -9.38 -0.74 3.17
CA ARG A 122 -8.54 -0.37 4.33
C ARG A 122 -7.51 0.69 3.96
N ILE A 123 -7.33 1.66 4.85
CA ILE A 123 -6.27 2.66 4.75
C ILE A 123 -5.56 2.85 6.09
N ASN A 124 -4.23 2.80 6.10
CA ASN A 124 -3.44 2.86 7.32
C ASN A 124 -2.38 3.96 7.22
N PHE A 125 -2.54 4.99 8.06
CA PHE A 125 -1.60 6.10 8.23
C PHE A 125 -0.96 6.11 9.62
N ARG A 126 -1.04 4.99 10.36
CA ARG A 126 -0.51 4.93 11.73
C ARG A 126 0.95 5.37 11.80
N ASN A 127 1.31 6.02 12.90
CA ASN A 127 2.68 6.43 13.21
C ASN A 127 3.34 7.26 12.09
N ASN A 128 2.62 8.26 11.60
CA ASN A 128 3.13 9.33 10.75
C ASN A 128 3.24 10.65 11.55
N LYS A 129 3.21 11.80 10.86
CA LYS A 129 3.18 13.16 11.42
C LYS A 129 1.98 13.96 10.86
N ILE A 130 0.87 13.29 10.60
CA ILE A 130 -0.40 13.85 10.13
C ILE A 130 -0.94 14.82 11.19
N THR A 131 -1.26 16.03 10.77
CA THR A 131 -1.74 17.09 11.66
C THR A 131 -3.25 17.19 11.66
N LYS A 132 -3.90 16.83 10.55
CA LYS A 132 -5.35 16.93 10.36
C LYS A 132 -5.89 15.77 9.53
N VAL A 133 -7.08 15.30 9.88
CA VAL A 133 -7.87 14.36 9.08
C VAL A 133 -9.24 14.98 8.83
N VAL A 134 -9.61 15.10 7.57
CA VAL A 134 -10.91 15.62 7.13
C VAL A 134 -11.73 14.46 6.56
N VAL A 135 -12.94 14.29 7.07
CA VAL A 135 -13.82 13.17 6.73
C VAL A 135 -15.13 13.71 6.16
N CYS A 136 -15.63 13.09 5.10
CA CYS A 136 -17.01 13.23 4.64
C CYS A 136 -17.63 11.84 4.70
N ASN A 137 -18.44 11.58 5.72
CA ASN A 137 -18.99 10.26 6.02
C ASN A 137 -19.74 9.67 4.81
N ASN A 138 -20.56 10.50 4.14
CA ASN A 138 -21.35 10.10 2.98
C ASN A 138 -20.53 9.83 1.72
N ARG A 139 -19.22 10.11 1.74
CA ARG A 139 -18.28 9.82 0.64
C ARG A 139 -17.34 8.66 0.96
N LEU A 140 -17.45 8.07 2.15
CA LEU A 140 -16.68 6.88 2.49
C LEU A 140 -17.20 5.68 1.67
N PRO A 141 -16.31 4.89 1.06
CA PRO A 141 -16.72 3.71 0.30
C PRO A 141 -17.54 2.74 1.18
N PRO A 142 -18.56 2.09 0.61
CA PRO A 142 -19.40 1.16 1.37
C PRO A 142 -18.58 -0.03 1.89
N GLY A 143 -17.61 -0.51 1.11
CA GLY A 143 -16.70 -1.60 1.50
C GLY A 143 -15.56 -1.19 2.43
N LEU A 144 -15.47 0.08 2.85
CA LEU A 144 -14.44 0.50 3.81
C LEU A 144 -14.71 -0.20 5.14
N THR A 145 -13.68 -0.87 5.67
CA THR A 145 -13.71 -1.59 6.95
C THR A 145 -12.92 -0.84 8.03
N GLY A 146 -11.91 -0.05 7.64
CA GLY A 146 -11.12 0.72 8.60
C GLY A 146 -10.18 1.75 7.97
N ALA A 147 -10.11 2.92 8.59
CA ALA A 147 -9.15 3.97 8.29
C ALA A 147 -8.40 4.37 9.57
N TYR A 148 -7.09 4.10 9.64
CA TYR A 148 -6.33 4.13 10.89
C TYR A 148 -5.33 5.28 10.93
N PHE A 149 -5.41 6.12 11.98
CA PHE A 149 -4.62 7.35 12.10
C PHE A 149 -3.93 7.51 13.46
N HIS A 150 -3.82 6.43 14.24
CA HIS A 150 -3.13 6.48 15.52
C HIS A 150 -1.66 6.90 15.35
N GLN A 151 -1.19 7.85 16.17
CA GLN A 151 0.18 8.33 16.15
C GLN A 151 0.69 8.45 17.59
N THR A 152 1.88 7.91 17.86
CA THR A 152 2.48 7.93 19.20
C THR A 152 2.96 9.31 19.63
N LYS A 153 3.48 10.12 18.70
CA LYS A 153 4.13 11.40 19.03
C LYS A 153 3.16 12.58 19.18
N ARG A 154 2.14 12.65 18.31
CA ARG A 154 1.17 13.76 18.30
C ARG A 154 -0.14 13.29 17.70
N LYS A 155 -1.26 13.54 18.39
CA LYS A 155 -2.60 13.23 17.87
C LYS A 155 -2.97 14.17 16.72
N ALA A 156 -3.57 13.62 15.66
CA ALA A 156 -4.14 14.41 14.57
C ALA A 156 -5.45 15.06 15.04
N ARG A 157 -5.76 16.25 14.53
CA ARG A 157 -7.09 16.85 14.69
C ARG A 157 -8.03 16.25 13.66
N PHE A 158 -9.23 15.87 14.05
CA PHE A 158 -10.22 15.36 13.12
C PHE A 158 -11.34 16.36 12.92
N ARG A 159 -11.83 16.46 11.68
CA ARG A 159 -12.99 17.28 11.32
C ARG A 159 -13.87 16.47 10.37
N CYS A 160 -15.13 16.26 10.75
CA CYS A 160 -16.15 15.79 9.83
C CYS A 160 -16.76 16.99 9.10
N LEU A 161 -17.13 16.82 7.83
CA LEU A 161 -17.69 17.89 6.98
C LEU A 161 -19.22 17.85 6.91
N ASP A 162 -19.81 16.67 7.14
CA ASP A 162 -21.21 16.37 6.84
C ASP A 162 -21.96 15.75 8.03
N ALA A 163 -21.35 15.69 9.21
CA ALA A 163 -21.97 15.23 10.46
C ALA A 163 -21.22 15.75 11.69
N ASP A 164 -21.87 15.70 12.85
CA ASP A 164 -21.23 16.01 14.14
C ASP A 164 -20.28 14.89 14.60
N MET A 165 -20.63 13.65 14.27
CA MET A 165 -19.84 12.46 14.60
C MET A 165 -19.12 11.93 13.36
N ILE A 166 -17.87 11.50 13.56
CA ILE A 166 -17.08 10.85 12.52
C ILE A 166 -17.51 9.38 12.44
N ASP A 167 -17.62 8.86 11.22
CA ASP A 167 -17.88 7.44 10.96
C ASP A 167 -16.98 6.53 11.80
N HIS A 168 -17.60 5.55 12.47
CA HIS A 168 -16.95 4.62 13.39
C HIS A 168 -15.79 3.81 12.76
N ARG A 169 -15.73 3.71 11.44
CA ARG A 169 -14.65 3.05 10.68
C ARG A 169 -13.37 3.89 10.65
N VAL A 170 -13.44 5.19 10.94
CA VAL A 170 -12.27 6.07 11.06
C VAL A 170 -11.73 6.03 12.48
N LYS A 171 -10.63 5.29 12.67
CA LYS A 171 -10.04 4.98 13.98
C LYS A 171 -8.96 5.98 14.36
N LYS A 172 -9.13 6.60 15.53
CA LYS A 172 -8.24 7.61 16.11
C LYS A 172 -7.19 7.02 17.07
N ASP A 173 -7.59 5.98 17.80
CA ASP A 173 -6.82 5.42 18.90
C ASP A 173 -6.06 4.13 18.52
N ILE A 174 -5.25 3.64 19.48
CA ILE A 174 -4.38 2.48 19.31
C ILE A 174 -5.20 1.30 18.82
N PHE A 175 -4.77 0.79 17.68
CA PHE A 175 -5.24 -0.46 17.09
C PHE A 175 -4.79 -1.63 17.97
N ARG A 176 -5.72 -2.51 18.40
CA ARG A 176 -5.38 -3.69 19.21
C ARG A 176 -4.94 -4.84 18.28
N PRO A 177 -3.89 -5.60 18.62
CA PRO A 177 -3.39 -6.72 17.79
C PRO A 177 -4.40 -7.85 17.56
N GLU A 178 -5.45 -7.93 18.36
CA GLU A 178 -6.51 -8.95 18.24
C GLU A 178 -7.32 -8.79 16.95
N ASP A 179 -7.33 -7.58 16.34
CA ASP A 179 -7.95 -7.29 15.05
C ASP A 179 -7.05 -7.65 13.84
N ASP A 180 -5.83 -8.17 14.09
CA ASP A 180 -4.71 -8.31 13.14
C ASP A 180 -4.36 -9.78 12.78
N ALA A 181 -5.07 -10.79 13.29
CA ALA A 181 -4.74 -12.19 12.96
C ALA A 181 -5.01 -12.57 11.49
N ALA A 182 -5.72 -11.74 10.73
CA ALA A 182 -5.85 -11.86 9.30
C ALA A 182 -4.91 -10.86 8.62
N ASP A 183 -3.72 -11.38 8.26
CA ASP A 183 -2.87 -10.96 7.16
C ASP A 183 -3.45 -9.83 6.29
N TRP A 184 -2.66 -8.76 6.06
CA TRP A 184 -3.01 -7.64 5.18
C TRP A 184 -3.23 -8.05 3.71
N GLY A 185 -3.31 -9.36 3.41
CA GLY A 185 -3.75 -9.96 2.16
C GLY A 185 -2.60 -10.29 1.25
N LEU A 186 -1.47 -10.70 1.82
CA LEU A 186 -0.29 -11.12 1.09
C LEU A 186 0.24 -12.48 1.59
N GLU A 187 -0.58 -13.26 2.29
CA GLU A 187 -0.35 -14.69 2.39
C GLU A 187 -0.33 -15.29 0.98
N GLU A 188 0.64 -16.18 0.80
CA GLU A 188 0.77 -17.00 -0.39
C GLU A 188 -0.57 -17.73 -0.64
N PRO A 189 -1.01 -17.92 -1.90
CA PRO A 189 -1.72 -19.15 -2.14
C PRO A 189 -0.79 -20.24 -1.62
N ARG A 190 -1.19 -20.97 -0.56
CA ARG A 190 -0.57 -22.26 -0.30
C ARG A 190 -0.62 -22.98 -1.64
N VAL A 191 0.54 -23.29 -2.19
CA VAL A 191 0.63 -24.20 -3.31
C VAL A 191 0.20 -25.54 -2.73
N GLU A 192 -1.11 -25.78 -2.67
CA GLU A 192 -1.61 -27.14 -2.70
C GLU A 192 -1.13 -27.67 -4.04
N SER A 193 -0.13 -28.54 -3.94
CA SER A 193 0.32 -29.35 -5.04
C SER A 193 -0.92 -29.98 -5.67
N TYR A 194 -0.99 -29.89 -7.01
CA TYR A 194 -2.01 -30.45 -7.89
C TYR A 194 -3.31 -29.63 -8.03
N GLY A 195 -3.27 -28.69 -8.98
CA GLY A 195 -4.46 -28.12 -9.58
C GLY A 195 -4.10 -27.14 -10.70
N TYR A 196 -4.13 -27.60 -11.95
CA TYR A 196 -4.01 -26.73 -13.11
C TYR A 196 -5.19 -25.76 -13.14
N LEU A 197 -5.00 -24.54 -12.65
CA LEU A 197 -5.92 -23.44 -12.92
C LEU A 197 -5.37 -22.62 -14.09
N THR A 198 -6.03 -22.79 -15.23
CA THR A 198 -5.85 -22.00 -16.44
C THR A 198 -6.65 -20.70 -16.31
N SER A 199 -6.06 -19.68 -15.72
CA SER A 199 -6.49 -18.29 -15.93
C SER A 199 -5.27 -17.47 -16.31
N GLU A 200 -5.37 -16.71 -17.40
CA GLU A 200 -4.27 -15.88 -17.91
C GLU A 200 -3.83 -14.78 -16.91
N ASP A 201 -4.62 -14.56 -15.86
CA ASP A 201 -4.43 -13.54 -14.84
C ASP A 201 -3.80 -14.07 -13.53
N SER A 202 -3.53 -15.36 -13.42
CA SER A 202 -2.92 -15.93 -12.21
C SER A 202 -1.44 -15.55 -12.12
N CYS A 203 -1.06 -14.79 -11.09
CA CYS A 203 0.35 -14.66 -10.69
C CYS A 203 0.85 -16.03 -10.23
N ARG A 204 1.98 -16.48 -10.78
CA ARG A 204 2.63 -17.72 -10.31
C ARG A 204 3.88 -17.37 -9.52
N CYS A 205 4.11 -18.08 -8.42
CA CYS A 205 5.43 -18.22 -7.85
C CYS A 205 6.17 -19.25 -8.72
N GLN A 206 7.37 -18.94 -9.18
CA GLN A 206 8.30 -19.98 -9.63
C GLN A 206 9.01 -20.57 -8.43
#